data_AF-F3GKH2-F1
#
_entry.id   AF-F3GKH2-F1
#
_cell.length_a   1.000
_cell.length_b   1.000
_cell.length_c   1.000
_cell.angle_alpha   90.00
_cell.angle_beta   90.00
_cell.angle_gamma   90.00
#
_symmetry.space_group_name_H-M   'P 1'
#
loop_
_entity.id
_entity.type
_entity.pdbx_description
1 polymer ?
#
loop_
_entity_poly.entity_id
_entity_poly.type
_entity_poly.pdbx_seq_one_letter_code
_entity_poly.pdbx_strand_id
1 'polypeptide(L)' 'MSNVFVLLMLREVRLLARRPAELANPLVFFAIVVALFPLALGPQTQLLQTLSPGLIWVAALLAL' A
#
# COMPACT_ATOMS: atom_id res chain seq x y z
N MET A 1 18.36 -17.17 23.17
CA MET A 1 18.56 -16.08 22.19
C MET A 1 17.35 -15.88 21.26
N SER A 2 16.69 -16.93 20.77
CA SER A 2 15.51 -16.79 19.88
C SER A 2 14.29 -16.09 20.52
N ASN A 3 14.00 -16.34 21.82
CA ASN A 3 12.87 -15.70 22.51
C ASN A 3 12.95 -14.17 22.60
N VAL A 4 14.15 -13.59 22.69
CA VAL A 4 14.31 -12.13 22.76
C VAL A 4 13.96 -11.48 21.42
N PHE A 5 14.35 -12.12 20.31
CA PHE A 5 14.00 -11.65 18.96
C PHE A 5 12.48 -11.67 18.74
N VAL A 6 11.81 -12.76 19.12
CA VAL A 6 10.35 -12.88 19.01
C VAL A 6 9.63 -11.85 19.87
N LEU A 7 10.10 -11.60 21.10
CA LEU A 7 9.53 -10.58 21.98
C LEU A 7 9.68 -9.15 21.45
N LEU A 8 10.83 -8.84 20.82
CA LEU A 8 11.05 -7.55 20.16
C LEU A 8 10.13 -7.39 18.94
N MET A 9 10.01 -8.40 18.09
CA MET A 9 9.09 -8.43 16.95
C MET A 9 7.64 -8.19 17.39
N LEU A 10 7.17 -8.89 18.43
CA LEU A 10 5.81 -8.73 18.96
C LEU A 10 5.57 -7.34 19.56
N ARG A 11 6.59 -6.73 20.17
CA ARG A 11 6.51 -5.36 20.70
C ARG A 11 6.36 -4.34 19.57
N GLU A 12 7.15 -4.47 18.50
CA GLU A 12 7.08 -3.62 17.31
C GLU A 12 5.72 -3.75 16.63
N VAL A 13 5.25 -4.97 16.37
CA VAL A 13 3.92 -5.22 15.77
C VAL A 13 2.80 -4.63 16.63
N ARG A 14 2.90 -4.75 17.97
CA ARG A 14 1.91 -4.18 18.90
C ARG A 14 1.96 -2.65 18.95
N LEU A 15 3.12 -2.05 18.74
CA LEU A 15 3.29 -0.59 18.63
C LEU A 15 2.65 -0.08 17.34
N LEU A 16 2.92 -0.74 16.21
CA LEU A 16 2.30 -0.45 14.92
C LEU A 16 0.77 -0.59 14.98
N ALA A 17 0.27 -1.64 15.65
CA ALA A 17 -1.16 -1.86 15.82
C ALA A 17 -1.88 -0.76 16.64
N ARG A 18 -1.15 -0.02 17.48
CA ARG A 18 -1.69 1.14 18.23
C ARG A 18 -1.75 2.41 17.39
N ARG A 19 -1.07 2.45 16.25
CA ARG A 19 -1.09 3.57 15.30
C ARG A 19 -1.66 3.13 13.96
N PRO A 20 -2.91 2.64 13.93
CA PRO A 20 -3.51 2.16 12.69
C PRO A 20 -3.62 3.27 11.65
N ALA A 21 -3.69 4.54 12.06
CA ALA A 21 -3.72 5.69 11.15
C ALA A 21 -2.43 5.83 10.31
N GLU A 22 -1.26 5.49 10.87
CA GLU A 22 0.02 5.54 10.14
C GLU A 22 0.09 4.47 9.03
N LEU A 23 -0.60 3.34 9.21
CA LEU A 23 -0.71 2.27 8.21
C LEU A 23 -1.90 2.48 7.26
N ALA A 24 -3.02 3.00 7.78
CA ALA A 24 -4.24 3.20 7.01
C ALA A 24 -4.09 4.32 5.99
N ASN A 25 -3.35 5.39 6.32
CA ASN A 25 -3.20 6.53 5.41
C ASN A 25 -2.53 6.14 4.06
N PRO A 26 -1.37 5.44 4.04
CA PRO A 26 -0.80 4.85 2.83
C PRO A 26 -1.78 3.94 2.07
N LEU A 27 -2.46 3.03 2.79
CA LEU A 27 -3.35 2.03 2.17
C LEU A 27 -4.58 2.67 1.52
N VAL A 28 -5.18 3.66 2.19
CA VAL A 28 -6.32 4.41 1.66
C VAL A 28 -5.89 5.24 0.46
N PHE A 29 -4.74 5.91 0.52
CA PHE A 29 -4.20 6.66 -0.61
C PHE A 29 -3.93 5.76 -1.81
N PHE A 30 -3.29 4.61 -1.59
CA PHE A 30 -3.06 3.60 -2.63
C PHE A 30 -4.37 3.13 -3.27
N ALA A 31 -5.37 2.78 -2.45
CA ALA A 31 -6.67 2.33 -2.93
C ALA A 31 -7.37 3.40 -3.78
N ILE A 32 -7.30 4.66 -3.36
CA ILE A 32 -7.84 5.80 -4.11
C ILE A 32 -7.14 5.94 -5.46
N VAL A 33 -5.80 5.90 -5.51
CA VAL A 33 -5.04 6.03 -6.76
C VAL A 33 -5.37 4.90 -7.73
N VAL A 34 -5.37 3.65 -7.26
CA VAL A 34 -5.65 2.47 -8.09
C VAL A 34 -7.10 2.46 -8.59
N ALA A 35 -8.05 3.01 -7.83
CA ALA A 35 -9.45 3.14 -8.27
C ALA A 35 -9.67 4.31 -9.24
N LEU A 36 -9.03 5.47 -8.99
CA LEU A 36 -9.21 6.67 -9.79
C LEU A 36 -8.49 6.62 -11.13
N PHE A 37 -7.33 5.95 -11.22
CA PHE A 37 -6.56 5.91 -12.46
C PHE A 37 -7.32 5.27 -13.63
N PRO A 38 -7.95 4.09 -13.47
CA PRO A 38 -8.78 3.49 -14.51
C PRO A 38 -9.99 4.35 -14.87
N LEU A 39 -10.59 5.04 -13.88
CA LEU A 39 -11.69 5.98 -14.12
C LEU A 39 -11.24 7.19 -14.96
N ALA A 40 -10.03 7.70 -14.74
CA ALA A 40 -9.47 8.84 -15.46
C ALA A 40 -9.02 8.48 -16.89
N LEU A 41 -8.48 7.27 -17.11
CA LEU A 41 -8.02 6.80 -18.41
C LEU A 41 -9.17 6.27 -19.30
N GLY A 42 -10.31 5.92 -18.71
CA GLY A 42 -11.43 5.31 -19.42
C GLY A 42 -11.23 3.82 -19.73
N PRO A 43 -12.23 3.14 -20.33
CA PRO A 43 -12.29 1.68 -20.46
C PRO A 43 -11.38 1.10 -21.57
N GLN A 44 -10.22 1.69 -21.86
CA GLN A 44 -9.25 1.13 -22.79
C GLN A 44 -8.37 0.07 -22.10
N THR A 45 -8.89 -1.17 -22.06
CA THR A 45 -8.29 -2.31 -21.37
C THR A 45 -6.86 -2.62 -21.81
N GLN A 46 -6.52 -2.44 -23.09
CA GLN A 46 -5.16 -2.67 -23.61
C GLN A 46 -4.13 -1.67 -23.04
N LEU A 47 -4.50 -0.40 -22.88
CA LEU A 47 -3.64 0.61 -22.25
C LEU A 47 -3.49 0.33 -20.76
N LEU A 48 -4.59 -0.01 -20.09
CA LEU A 48 -4.57 -0.36 -18.67
C LEU A 48 -3.66 -1.57 -18.41
N GLN A 49 -3.75 -2.65 -19.19
CA GLN A 49 -2.88 -3.82 -19.01
C GLN A 49 -1.39 -3.49 -19.16
N THR A 50 -1.05 -2.60 -20.08
CA THR A 50 0.34 -2.18 -20.31
C THR A 50 0.86 -1.26 -19.20
N LEU A 51 0.01 -0.36 -18.69
CA LEU A 51 0.39 0.62 -17.66
C LEU A 51 0.24 0.11 -16.22
N SER A 52 -0.60 -0.90 -15.98
CA SER A 52 -0.90 -1.46 -14.65
C SER A 52 0.33 -1.78 -13.81
N PRO A 53 1.39 -2.45 -14.33
CA PRO A 53 2.56 -2.78 -13.52
C PRO A 53 3.25 -1.50 -13.00
N GLY A 54 3.47 -0.53 -13.90
CA GLY A 54 4.07 0.76 -13.54
C GLY A 54 3.18 1.56 -12.59
N LEU A 55 1.86 1.47 -12.79
CA LEU A 55 0.87 2.13 -11.94
C LEU A 55 0.95 1.66 -10.49
N ILE A 56 1.06 0.35 -10.28
CA ILE A 56 1.15 -0.25 -8.94
C ILE A 56 2.42 0.26 -8.24
N TRP A 57 3.55 0.35 -8.95
CA TRP A 57 4.78 0.91 -8.39
C TRP A 57 4.67 2.39 -8.05
N VAL A 58 4.08 3.21 -8.93
CA VAL A 58 3.86 4.64 -8.68
C VAL A 58 2.92 4.86 -7.49
N ALA A 59 1.81 4.12 -7.44
CA ALA A 59 0.86 4.18 -6.34
C ALA A 59 1.50 3.74 -5.01
N ALA A 60 2.33 2.70 -5.01
CA ALA A 60 3.05 2.24 -3.83
C ALA A 60 4.10 3.25 -3.35
N LEU A 61 4.84 3.88 -4.27
CA LEU A 61 5.83 4.90 -3.96
C LEU A 61 5.21 6.21 -3.45
N LEU A 62 4.04 6.59 -3.95
CA LEU A 62 3.33 7.79 -3.48
C LEU A 62 2.60 7.57 -2.15
N ALA A 63 2.27 6.32 -1.83
CA ALA A 63 1.64 5.95 -0.57
C ALA A 63 2.64 5.91 0.60
N LEU A 64 3.94 5.75 0.32
CA LEU A 64 5.01 5.66 1.31
C LEU A 64 5.51 7.04 1.77
#